data_AF-A0A7X0V2N0-F1
#
_entry.id   AF-A0A7X0V2N0-F1
#
_cell.length_a   1.000
_cell.length_b   1.000
_cell.length_c   1.000
_cell.angle_alpha   90.00
_cell.angle_beta   90.00
_cell.angle_gamma   90.00
#
_symmetry.space_group_name_H-M   'P 1'
#
loop_
_entity.id
_entity.type
_entity.pdbx_description
1 polymer ?
#
loop_
_entity_poly.entity_id
_entity_poly.type
_entity_poly.pdbx_seq_one_letter_code
_entity_poly.pdbx_strand_id
1 'polypeptide(L)'
;MALNKKIEQYLQKIFEPDTSMELRLLGKDLTFYTNEHGEPVTLFIGQRRPDGAITGERYVRTIVRQPGSLQIQKSHWDLKGKVTRS
;
A
#
# COMPACT_ATOMS: atom_id res chain seq x y z
N MET A 1 -4.57 7.05 12.09
CA MET A 1 -3.80 8.01 11.27
C MET A 1 -4.13 7.77 9.82
N ALA A 2 -4.45 8.83 9.08
CA ALA A 2 -4.71 8.73 7.64
C ALA A 2 -3.40 8.65 6.86
N LEU A 3 -3.42 7.90 5.76
CA LEU A 3 -2.31 7.86 4.80
C LEU A 3 -2.10 9.25 4.19
N ASN A 4 -0.86 9.58 3.81
CA ASN A 4 -0.59 10.84 3.13
C ASN A 4 -1.34 10.90 1.78
N LYS A 5 -2.06 11.99 1.52
CA LYS A 5 -2.90 12.16 0.32
C LYS A 5 -2.14 11.95 -1.00
N LYS A 6 -0.86 12.36 -1.11
CA LYS A 6 -0.07 12.18 -2.34
C LYS A 6 0.27 10.71 -2.57
N ILE A 7 0.55 9.97 -1.50
CA ILE A 7 0.82 8.53 -1.56
C ILE A 7 -0.47 7.79 -1.90
N GLU A 8 -1.57 8.15 -1.26
CA GLU A 8 -2.89 7.58 -1.54
C GLU A 8 -3.28 7.78 -3.01
N GLN A 9 -3.13 8.99 -3.56
CA GLN A 9 -3.38 9.27 -4.98
C GLN A 9 -2.51 8.43 -5.91
N TYR A 10 -1.24 8.19 -5.56
CA TYR A 10 -0.37 7.33 -6.35
C TYR A 10 -0.87 5.87 -6.37
N LEU A 11 -1.34 5.37 -5.22
CA LEU A 11 -1.82 4.00 -5.05
C LEU A 11 -3.26 3.76 -5.57
N GLN A 12 -3.92 4.79 -6.10
CA GLN A 12 -5.20 4.62 -6.81
C GLN A 12 -5.02 4.04 -8.22
N LYS A 13 -3.79 4.00 -8.73
CA LYS A 13 -3.45 3.40 -10.02
C LYS A 13 -3.50 1.88 -9.94
N ILE A 14 -3.71 1.25 -11.10
CA ILE A 14 -3.58 -0.20 -11.29
C ILE A 14 -2.14 -0.48 -11.73
N PHE A 15 -1.53 -1.46 -11.11
CA PHE A 15 -0.17 -1.93 -11.36
C PHE A 15 -0.19 -3.37 -11.89
N GLU A 16 0.97 -4.00 -12.03
CA GLU A 16 1.03 -5.41 -12.37
C GLU A 16 0.37 -6.25 -11.27
N PRO A 17 -0.49 -7.23 -11.62
CA PRO A 17 -1.11 -8.13 -10.65
C PRO A 17 -0.10 -8.97 -9.87
N ASP A 18 -0.45 -9.30 -8.62
CA ASP A 18 0.29 -10.21 -7.73
C ASP A 18 1.78 -9.90 -7.59
N THR A 19 2.13 -8.62 -7.74
CA THR A 19 3.51 -8.14 -7.66
C THR A 19 3.76 -7.33 -6.40
N SER A 20 5.03 -7.29 -5.99
CA SER A 20 5.54 -6.32 -5.03
C SER A 20 6.29 -5.20 -5.77
N MET A 21 6.02 -3.97 -5.37
CA MET A 21 6.67 -2.80 -5.95
C MET A 21 7.35 -1.98 -4.87
N GLU A 22 8.56 -1.53 -5.19
CA GLU A 22 9.36 -0.68 -4.32
C GLU A 22 9.54 0.68 -4.96
N LEU A 23 9.29 1.74 -4.20
CA LEU A 23 9.53 3.10 -4.65
C LEU A 23 9.88 4.02 -3.50
N ARG A 24 10.45 5.17 -3.81
CA ARG A 24 10.74 6.23 -2.84
C ARG A 24 9.88 7.44 -3.14
N LEU A 25 9.05 7.86 -2.19
CA LEU A 25 8.17 9.03 -2.33
C LEU A 25 8.23 9.89 -1.07
N LEU A 26 8.31 11.21 -1.26
CA LEU A 26 8.38 12.18 -0.15
C LEU A 26 9.51 11.88 0.86
N GLY A 27 10.64 11.37 0.38
CA GLY A 27 11.78 10.98 1.21
C GLY A 27 11.56 9.73 2.06
N LYS A 28 10.44 9.01 1.87
CA LYS A 28 10.17 7.72 2.52
C LYS A 28 10.33 6.60 1.52
N ASP A 29 10.81 5.46 2.00
CA ASP A 29 10.81 4.21 1.27
C ASP A 29 9.43 3.55 1.41
N LEU A 30 8.84 3.19 0.28
CA LEU A 30 7.57 2.51 0.18
C LEU A 30 7.80 1.14 -0.44
N THR A 31 7.13 0.12 0.09
CA THR A 31 6.94 -1.17 -0.55
C THR A 31 5.46 -1.48 -0.48
N PHE A 32 4.82 -1.75 -1.62
CA PHE A 32 3.42 -2.14 -1.65
C PHE A 32 3.21 -3.42 -2.45
N TYR A 33 2.16 -4.14 -2.08
CA TYR A 33 1.75 -5.39 -2.70
C TYR A 33 0.40 -5.18 -3.37
N THR A 34 0.29 -5.73 -4.56
CA THR A 34 -0.92 -5.70 -5.38
C THR A 34 -1.65 -7.03 -5.27
N ASN A 35 -2.96 -7.01 -5.52
CA ASN A 35 -3.76 -8.24 -5.65
C ASN A 35 -3.76 -8.73 -7.12
N GLU A 36 -4.52 -9.80 -7.38
CA GLU A 36 -4.76 -10.39 -8.71
C GLU A 36 -5.33 -9.40 -9.76
N HIS A 37 -5.79 -8.23 -9.32
CA HIS A 37 -6.31 -7.18 -10.20
C HIS A 37 -5.35 -5.99 -10.34
N GLY A 38 -4.14 -6.09 -9.79
CA GLY A 38 -3.15 -5.01 -9.82
C GLY A 38 -3.46 -3.86 -8.86
N GLU A 39 -4.43 -4.02 -7.96
CA GLU A 39 -4.81 -3.00 -6.99
C GLU A 39 -3.88 -3.07 -5.77
N PRO A 40 -3.24 -1.97 -5.35
CA PRO A 40 -2.44 -1.97 -4.13
C PRO A 40 -3.33 -2.26 -2.91
N VAL A 41 -3.00 -3.33 -2.18
CA VAL A 41 -3.76 -3.81 -1.01
C VAL A 41 -2.97 -3.74 0.30
N THR A 42 -1.64 -3.80 0.24
CA THR A 42 -0.79 -3.64 1.43
C THR A 42 0.30 -2.64 1.12
N LEU A 43 0.56 -1.72 2.05
CA LEU A 43 1.62 -0.72 1.95
C LEU A 43 2.47 -0.74 3.21
N PHE A 44 3.78 -0.74 3.02
CA PHE A 44 4.79 -0.49 4.04
C PHE A 44 5.45 0.84 3.70
N ILE A 45 5.56 1.71 4.69
CA ILE A 45 6.15 3.04 4.52
C ILE A 45 7.11 3.34 5.66
N GLY A 46 8.31 3.80 5.35
CA GLY A 46 9.29 4.12 6.37
C GLY A 46 10.68 4.32 5.81
N GLN A 47 11.67 3.79 6.52
CA GLN A 47 13.05 3.74 6.05
C GLN A 47 13.40 2.29 5.72
N ARG A 48 13.95 2.08 4.53
CA ARG A 48 14.49 0.77 4.14
C ARG A 48 15.82 0.58 4.84
N ARG A 49 15.94 -0.54 5.53
CA ARG A 49 17.16 -0.98 6.19
C ARG A 49 18.11 -1.63 5.18
N PRO A 50 19.40 -1.78 5.53
CA PRO A 50 20.38 -2.47 4.69
C PRO A 50 20.02 -3.94 4.38
N ASP A 51 19.19 -4.57 5.20
CA ASP A 51 18.67 -5.94 5.01
C ASP A 51 17.47 -6.01 4.04
N GLY A 52 17.04 -4.86 3.49
CA GLY A 52 15.88 -4.74 2.59
C GLY A 52 14.53 -4.57 3.30
N ALA A 53 14.46 -4.70 4.63
CA ALA A 53 13.20 -4.55 5.37
C ALA A 53 12.84 -3.07 5.58
N ILE A 54 11.54 -2.74 5.59
CA ILE A 54 11.07 -1.41 5.96
C ILE A 54 10.81 -1.36 7.47
N THR A 55 11.42 -0.36 8.13
CA THR A 55 11.02 0.06 9.48
C THR A 55 10.14 1.29 9.39
N GLY A 56 8.92 1.19 9.87
CA GLY A 56 7.96 2.28 9.78
C GLY A 56 6.54 1.83 10.08
N GLU A 57 5.62 2.10 9.17
CA GLU A 57 4.18 1.89 9.33
C GLU A 57 3.67 0.91 8.26
N ARG A 58 2.69 0.07 8.63
CA ARG A 58 1.96 -0.78 7.68
C ARG A 58 0.51 -0.33 7.57
N TYR A 59 0.08 -0.16 6.33
CA TYR A 59 -1.29 0.12 5.96
C TYR A 59 -1.85 -1.05 5.15
N VAL A 60 -3.13 -1.33 5.33
CA VAL A 60 -3.88 -2.30 4.53
C VAL A 60 -5.06 -1.57 3.89
N ARG A 61 -5.27 -1.78 2.59
CA ARG A 61 -6.40 -1.19 1.87
C ARG A 61 -7.58 -2.14 1.93
N THR A 62 -8.71 -1.62 2.42
CA THR A 62 -9.99 -2.30 2.33
C THR A 62 -10.70 -1.78 1.08
N ILE A 63 -10.94 -2.66 0.10
CA ILE A 63 -11.65 -2.35 -1.14
C ILE A 63 -13.05 -2.96 -1.06
N VAL A 64 -14.07 -2.14 -1.20
CA VAL A 64 -15.47 -2.57 -1.30
C VAL A 64 -15.90 -2.39 -2.73
N ARG A 65 -16.32 -3.48 -3.36
CA ARG A 65 -16.77 -3.51 -4.76
C ARG A 65 -18.29 -3.42 -4.84
N GLN A 66 -18.78 -2.99 -5.99
CA GLN A 66 -20.21 -3.06 -6.27
C GLN A 66 -20.64 -4.53 -6.37
N PRO A 67 -21.86 -4.87 -5.90
CA PRO A 67 -22.39 -6.23 -6.04
C PRO A 67 -22.38 -6.66 -7.51
N GLY A 68 -21.77 -7.82 -7.80
CA GLY A 68 -21.73 -8.39 -9.15
C GLY A 68 -20.79 -7.68 -10.13
N SER A 69 -19.90 -6.80 -9.67
CA SER A 69 -18.94 -6.09 -10.52
C SER A 69 -17.55 -6.02 -9.90
N LEU A 70 -16.53 -5.88 -10.74
CA LEU A 70 -15.16 -5.57 -10.31
C LEU A 70 -14.97 -4.08 -10.00
N GLN A 71 -15.99 -3.24 -10.21
CA GLN A 71 -15.90 -1.82 -9.96
C GLN A 71 -15.81 -1.52 -8.46
N ILE A 72 -14.79 -0.75 -8.07
CA ILE A 72 -14.59 -0.28 -6.70
C ILE A 72 -15.69 0.73 -6.37
N GLN A 73 -16.51 0.42 -5.36
CA GLN A 73 -17.51 1.33 -4.82
C GLN A 73 -16.87 2.30 -3.81
N LYS A 74 -16.04 1.80 -2.91
CA LYS A 74 -15.31 2.59 -1.92
C LYS A 74 -14.03 1.86 -1.52
N SER A 75 -12.98 2.61 -1.20
CA SER A 75 -11.78 2.02 -0.61
C SER A 75 -11.16 2.95 0.42
N HIS A 76 -10.56 2.40 1.47
CA HIS A 76 -9.83 3.18 2.47
C HIS A 76 -8.59 2.42 2.94
N TRP A 77 -7.60 3.17 3.43
CA TRP A 77 -6.36 2.64 3.99
C TRP A 77 -6.39 2.67 5.51
N ASP A 78 -6.22 1.51 6.11
CA ASP A 78 -6.18 1.31 7.57
C ASP A 78 -4.75 1.13 8.06
N LEU A 79 -4.32 2.00 8.98
CA LEU A 79 -3.05 1.82 9.68
C LEU A 79 -3.14 0.60 10.61
N LYS A 80 -2.33 -0.43 10.35
CA LYS A 80 -2.21 -1.62 11.20
C LYS A 80 -1.16 -1.48 12.31
N GLY A 81 -0.33 -0.45 12.26
CA GLY A 81 0.65 -0.12 13.29
C GLY A 81 2.07 -0.06 12.77
N LYS A 82 3.03 -0.03 13.69
CA LYS A 82 4.45 0.01 13.37
C LYS A 82 4.94 -1.36 12.95
N VAL A 83 5.79 -1.38 11.92
CA VAL A 83 6.51 -2.58 11.52
C VAL A 83 7.97 -2.37 11.86
N THR A 84 8.47 -3.23 12.73
CA THR A 84 9.87 -3.41 13.05
C THR A 84 10.12 -4.90 12.97
N ARG A 85 10.99 -5.34 12.05
CA ARG A 85 11.52 -6.70 12.13
C ARG A 85 12.57 -6.70 13.23
N SER A 86 12.35 -7.51 14.27
CA SER A 86 13.28 -7.78 15.36
C SER A 86 14.38 -8.73 14.92
#